data_AF-A0A6A5RMG7-F1
#
_entry.id   AF-A0A6A5RMG7-F1
#
_cell.length_a   1.000
_cell.length_b   1.000
_cell.length_c   1.000
_cell.angle_alpha   90.00
_cell.angle_beta   90.00
_cell.angle_gamma   90.00
#
_symmetry.space_group_name_H-M   'P 1'
#
loop_
_entity.id
_entity.type
_entity.pdbx_description
1 polymer ?
#
loop_
_entity_poly.entity_id
_entity_poly.type
_entity_poly.pdbx_seq_one_letter_code
_entity_poly.pdbx_strand_id
1 'polypeptide(L)'
;MRPELDLSSSVKLYEEIRVRNIAAAKAARPTATTPAKTTSVQKSQSVPPPPEPSDSQTQTVQQPLTLQHVKSAETTQTDSPAPPAHSPQINGLLNAPPTPDTSGVDTFATGDDILAKKLKQLQFSTEKKQSKAQTSGPPSAQRTGPDFNATGKLVKIREARADISAPSSAVERSIRQAPLLAASIVAEHYKNLVPQYGLLGSLEEEDDTPDDSQLFLNTNVPFSAFICGVQGSGKSHTTSCILENAIIASSHLGHLESPVSTLVFSYGEWSSGGAGFNISESTFLGASHTGFPDHHVKKVTVLYSPSNPAIKRMYERLPNVQMLPFRLKAKTLDIGVLHTLMAVDEKSTMPLYMATVEAILRDIASKSADCSLDYLEFKRRLAKEKFDQTQTNMLKMRMNLLESFLDLDGTAPVPDFNQGEVTIIDLSDPFLTPSTACILFKLGLEQFLQSSAPGKMVVLDEAHKYMLNTSGAKILTDYLTRVIRLQRHQGARVVISTQEPTIATDLIALCSVIIMHRFTSPTWYAALKKHINAVEDDWNIMQRIEAFDTGEALVYSPNAVLGRHEDGSLIKATGKLMRVNVRNRVTLDGGASIMAV
;
A
#
# COMPACT_ATOMS: atom_id res chain seq x y z
N MET A 1 -12.22 3.44 -63.11
CA MET A 1 -12.19 4.89 -62.84
C MET A 1 -13.12 5.17 -61.68
N ARG A 2 -12.62 5.71 -60.56
CA ARG A 2 -13.44 6.34 -59.51
C ARG A 2 -13.34 7.86 -59.72
N PRO A 3 -14.40 8.65 -59.50
CA PRO A 3 -14.28 10.10 -59.50
C PRO A 3 -13.53 10.55 -58.25
N GLU A 4 -12.64 11.53 -58.38
CA GLU A 4 -12.01 12.18 -57.24
C GLU A 4 -13.04 13.02 -56.48
N LEU A 5 -13.05 12.89 -55.15
CA LEU A 5 -13.87 13.72 -54.27
C LEU A 5 -13.11 15.02 -53.99
N ASP A 6 -13.66 16.15 -54.43
CA ASP A 6 -13.11 17.47 -54.15
C ASP A 6 -13.24 17.83 -52.66
N LEU A 7 -12.15 17.60 -51.91
CA LEU A 7 -12.04 17.97 -50.49
C LEU A 7 -12.37 19.45 -50.24
N SER A 8 -12.09 20.36 -51.19
CA SER A 8 -12.31 21.79 -50.97
C SER A 8 -13.80 22.15 -50.88
N SER A 9 -14.64 21.46 -51.65
CA SER A 9 -16.10 21.57 -51.56
C SER A 9 -16.64 20.96 -50.27
N SER A 10 -16.11 19.81 -49.83
CA SER A 10 -16.53 19.18 -48.57
C SER A 10 -16.19 20.03 -47.33
N VAL A 11 -15.00 20.65 -47.30
CA VAL A 11 -14.58 21.54 -46.19
C VAL A 11 -15.44 22.81 -46.13
N LYS A 12 -15.77 23.41 -47.29
CA LYS A 12 -16.69 24.57 -47.34
C LYS A 12 -18.07 24.24 -46.81
N LEU A 13 -18.64 23.10 -47.22
CA LEU A 13 -19.94 22.65 -46.73
C LEU A 13 -19.94 22.42 -45.21
N TYR A 14 -18.84 21.91 -44.66
CA TYR A 14 -18.70 21.67 -43.23
C TYR A 14 -18.64 22.98 -42.42
N GLU A 15 -17.90 24.00 -42.88
CA GLU A 15 -17.89 25.32 -42.23
C GLU A 15 -19.22 26.06 -42.38
N GLU A 16 -19.92 25.97 -43.51
CA GLU A 16 -21.27 26.52 -43.63
C GLU A 16 -22.24 25.90 -42.62
N ILE A 17 -22.23 24.57 -42.45
CA ILE A 17 -23.04 23.87 -41.45
C ILE A 17 -22.66 24.30 -40.03
N ARG A 18 -21.35 24.42 -39.74
CA ARG A 18 -20.83 24.85 -38.43
C ARG A 18 -21.30 26.26 -38.07
N VAL A 19 -21.18 27.22 -38.99
CA VAL A 19 -21.65 28.60 -38.80
C VAL A 19 -23.17 28.65 -38.60
N ARG A 20 -23.93 27.87 -39.38
CA ARG A 20 -25.40 27.79 -39.25
C ARG A 20 -25.85 27.25 -37.88
N ASN A 21 -25.17 26.22 -37.38
CA ASN A 21 -25.46 25.63 -36.08
C ASN A 21 -25.09 26.56 -34.91
N ILE A 22 -23.98 27.30 -35.01
CA ILE A 22 -23.60 28.33 -34.03
C ILE A 22 -24.64 29.46 -34.01
N ALA A 23 -25.14 29.90 -35.18
CA ALA A 23 -26.19 30.91 -35.27
C ALA A 23 -27.51 30.42 -34.64
N ALA A 24 -27.92 29.17 -34.91
CA ALA A 24 -29.12 28.56 -34.33
C ALA A 24 -29.02 28.44 -32.79
N ALA A 25 -27.87 28.00 -32.27
CA ALA A 25 -27.64 27.91 -30.82
C ALA A 25 -27.67 29.29 -30.14
N LYS A 26 -27.28 30.36 -30.85
CA LYS A 26 -27.31 31.74 -30.33
C LYS A 26 -28.73 32.34 -30.32
N ALA A 27 -29.59 31.89 -31.23
CA ALA A 27 -31.01 32.27 -31.28
C ALA A 27 -31.87 31.53 -30.23
N ALA A 28 -31.44 30.37 -29.73
CA ALA A 28 -32.20 29.49 -28.85
C ALA A 28 -32.04 29.76 -27.33
N ARG A 29 -31.72 30.99 -26.90
CA ARG A 29 -31.70 31.36 -25.46
C ARG A 29 -33.05 31.93 -25.01
N PRO A 30 -33.80 31.28 -24.11
CA PRO A 30 -35.05 31.82 -23.59
C PRO A 30 -34.79 32.97 -22.60
N THR A 31 -35.57 34.05 -22.73
CA THR A 31 -35.66 35.14 -21.76
C THR A 31 -36.33 34.67 -20.47
N ALA A 32 -35.69 34.85 -19.32
CA ALA A 32 -36.28 34.53 -18.02
C ALA A 32 -37.35 35.57 -17.63
N THR A 33 -38.60 35.11 -17.46
CA THR A 33 -39.74 35.95 -17.07
C THR A 33 -39.90 35.99 -15.55
N THR A 34 -40.09 37.19 -14.99
CA THR A 34 -40.35 37.43 -13.57
C THR A 34 -41.74 36.92 -13.14
N PRO A 35 -41.90 36.29 -11.95
CA PRO A 35 -43.22 36.09 -11.34
C PRO A 35 -43.76 37.40 -10.72
N ALA A 36 -45.09 37.49 -10.59
CA ALA A 36 -45.80 38.73 -10.28
C ALA A 36 -45.69 39.20 -8.81
N LYS A 37 -45.91 40.51 -8.62
CA LYS A 37 -46.01 41.19 -7.32
C LYS A 37 -47.32 40.86 -6.59
N THR A 38 -47.26 40.77 -5.26
CA THR A 38 -48.26 41.43 -4.41
C THR A 38 -47.63 42.00 -3.13
N THR A 39 -47.83 43.31 -2.92
CA THR A 39 -47.78 44.04 -1.62
C THR A 39 -46.65 43.78 -0.61
N SER A 40 -45.69 44.69 -0.54
CA SER A 40 -45.47 45.53 0.65
C SER A 40 -44.64 46.79 0.30
N VAL A 41 -44.70 47.81 1.16
CA VAL A 41 -44.29 49.20 0.85
C VAL A 41 -43.14 49.66 1.75
N GLN A 42 -42.18 50.36 1.14
CA GLN A 42 -41.19 51.31 1.71
C GLN A 42 -39.93 50.82 2.49
N LYS A 43 -38.79 51.31 1.97
CA LYS A 43 -37.69 52.04 2.66
C LYS A 43 -36.67 51.30 3.57
N SER A 44 -35.56 50.92 2.93
CA SER A 44 -34.20 51.52 3.09
C SER A 44 -33.53 51.70 4.47
N GLN A 45 -32.27 51.23 4.55
CA GLN A 45 -31.18 51.59 5.49
C GLN A 45 -31.37 51.09 6.94
N SER A 46 -30.34 50.68 7.71
CA SER A 46 -28.88 50.54 7.51
C SER A 46 -28.31 49.43 8.41
N VAL A 47 -27.04 49.02 8.20
CA VAL A 47 -26.34 47.98 8.98
C VAL A 47 -25.32 48.58 9.95
N PRO A 48 -25.21 48.05 11.18
CA PRO A 48 -23.95 48.02 11.94
C PRO A 48 -23.49 46.57 12.28
N PRO A 49 -22.19 46.34 12.57
CA PRO A 49 -21.59 45.01 12.73
C PRO A 49 -21.75 44.41 14.16
N PRO A 50 -21.50 43.10 14.35
CA PRO A 50 -21.59 42.42 15.66
C PRO A 50 -20.32 42.64 16.53
N PRO A 51 -20.44 42.55 17.87
CA PRO A 51 -19.31 42.61 18.79
C PRO A 51 -18.69 41.24 19.11
N GLU A 52 -17.41 41.24 19.45
CA GLU A 52 -16.65 40.09 20.00
C GLU A 52 -16.74 40.01 21.54
N PRO A 53 -16.36 38.87 22.17
CA PRO A 53 -16.72 38.55 23.56
C PRO A 53 -15.71 39.01 24.62
N SER A 54 -16.14 39.01 25.89
CA SER A 54 -15.25 39.13 27.05
C SER A 54 -15.77 38.33 28.26
N ASP A 55 -14.84 37.84 29.08
CA ASP A 55 -15.05 36.92 30.20
C ASP A 55 -15.71 37.55 31.44
N SER A 56 -16.45 36.76 32.25
CA SER A 56 -15.97 36.27 33.57
C SER A 56 -17.07 35.66 34.48
N GLN A 57 -16.68 34.55 35.15
CA GLN A 57 -17.04 34.04 36.51
C GLN A 57 -18.36 34.55 37.18
N THR A 58 -19.24 33.73 37.78
CA THR A 58 -19.03 32.98 39.05
C THR A 58 -20.33 32.20 39.44
N GLN A 59 -20.21 31.12 40.24
CA GLN A 59 -21.16 30.37 41.12
C GLN A 59 -22.66 30.83 41.21
N THR A 60 -23.68 29.97 41.43
CA THR A 60 -23.88 29.16 42.67
C THR A 60 -25.05 28.15 42.58
N VAL A 61 -24.85 26.94 43.12
CA VAL A 61 -25.77 25.93 43.75
C VAL A 61 -27.31 26.12 43.69
N GLN A 62 -28.07 25.08 43.27
CA GLN A 62 -29.06 24.31 44.08
C GLN A 62 -29.79 23.16 43.32
N GLN A 63 -30.00 22.04 44.02
CA GLN A 63 -30.87 20.88 43.71
C GLN A 63 -32.24 21.06 44.43
N PRO A 64 -33.17 20.07 44.47
CA PRO A 64 -33.65 19.09 43.47
C PRO A 64 -35.20 19.10 43.36
N LEU A 65 -35.80 18.30 42.47
CA LEU A 65 -37.18 17.81 42.67
C LEU A 65 -37.36 16.34 42.27
N THR A 66 -38.22 15.67 43.04
CA THR A 66 -38.53 14.23 43.04
C THR A 66 -40.03 14.04 42.70
N LEU A 67 -40.51 12.78 42.65
CA LEU A 67 -41.93 12.33 42.59
C LEU A 67 -42.52 12.25 41.16
N GLN A 68 -43.40 11.30 40.79
CA GLN A 68 -43.83 10.06 41.47
C GLN A 68 -44.50 9.05 40.50
N HIS A 69 -44.39 7.76 40.86
CA HIS A 69 -45.35 6.66 40.69
C HIS A 69 -46.52 6.72 39.68
N VAL A 70 -46.63 5.65 38.87
CA VAL A 70 -47.89 4.91 38.66
C VAL A 70 -47.62 3.38 38.74
N LYS A 71 -48.28 2.74 39.72
CA LYS A 71 -48.51 1.28 39.90
C LYS A 71 -49.51 0.78 38.83
N SER A 72 -49.56 -0.49 38.42
CA SER A 72 -49.97 -1.70 39.17
C SER A 72 -49.64 -2.96 38.32
N ALA A 73 -49.21 -4.12 38.87
CA ALA A 73 -50.01 -5.25 39.40
C ALA A 73 -50.93 -5.91 38.31
N GLU A 74 -51.05 -7.22 38.08
CA GLU A 74 -50.96 -8.48 38.88
C GLU A 74 -50.75 -9.74 37.97
N THR A 75 -50.61 -11.04 38.37
CA THR A 75 -50.07 -11.79 39.55
C THR A 75 -50.21 -13.33 39.33
N THR A 76 -49.12 -14.10 39.13
CA THR A 76 -49.00 -15.60 39.26
C THR A 76 -47.50 -15.98 39.07
N GLN A 77 -46.75 -16.69 39.94
CA GLN A 77 -46.90 -17.99 40.65
C GLN A 77 -47.10 -19.17 39.65
N THR A 78 -46.30 -20.25 39.62
CA THR A 78 -45.65 -21.00 40.72
C THR A 78 -44.33 -21.74 40.36
N ASP A 79 -43.50 -21.92 41.39
CA ASP A 79 -42.69 -23.08 41.86
C ASP A 79 -41.67 -23.89 41.02
N SER A 80 -40.50 -24.06 41.65
CA SER A 80 -39.55 -25.18 41.50
C SER A 80 -39.76 -26.19 42.65
N PRO A 81 -39.31 -27.45 42.52
CA PRO A 81 -38.31 -27.93 43.50
C PRO A 81 -37.30 -28.98 43.00
N ALA A 82 -36.25 -29.18 43.80
CA ALA A 82 -35.28 -30.28 43.83
C ALA A 82 -34.81 -30.49 45.29
N PRO A 83 -34.03 -31.52 45.68
CA PRO A 83 -33.69 -32.84 45.08
C PRO A 83 -34.18 -34.00 46.02
N PRO A 84 -33.60 -35.23 45.98
CA PRO A 84 -32.51 -35.56 46.92
C PRO A 84 -31.44 -36.55 46.39
N ALA A 85 -30.51 -36.97 47.25
CA ALA A 85 -29.25 -37.69 46.94
C ALA A 85 -29.25 -39.19 47.30
N HIS A 86 -28.21 -39.94 46.87
CA HIS A 86 -27.38 -40.83 47.73
C HIS A 86 -26.19 -41.46 46.96
N SER A 87 -25.16 -41.88 47.70
CA SER A 87 -23.92 -42.55 47.25
C SER A 87 -23.77 -43.95 47.90
N PRO A 88 -22.73 -44.73 47.53
CA PRO A 88 -21.84 -45.25 48.58
C PRO A 88 -20.33 -45.26 48.22
N GLN A 89 -19.49 -45.48 49.24
CA GLN A 89 -18.02 -45.45 49.23
C GLN A 89 -17.40 -46.86 49.21
N ILE A 90 -16.10 -46.98 48.88
CA ILE A 90 -15.12 -47.86 49.58
C ILE A 90 -13.75 -47.13 49.70
N ASN A 91 -13.05 -47.40 50.81
CA ASN A 91 -11.76 -46.84 51.30
C ASN A 91 -10.50 -47.21 50.46
N GLY A 92 -9.33 -46.58 50.62
CA GLY A 92 -8.94 -45.43 51.46
C GLY A 92 -7.41 -45.39 51.76
N LEU A 93 -7.01 -44.58 52.76
CA LEU A 93 -5.65 -44.47 53.38
C LEU A 93 -4.53 -43.90 52.49
N LEU A 94 -3.55 -43.08 52.93
CA LEU A 94 -3.34 -42.17 54.06
C LEU A 94 -1.93 -41.55 53.84
N ASN A 95 -1.78 -40.24 54.10
CA ASN A 95 -0.58 -39.53 54.59
C ASN A 95 0.00 -38.38 53.74
N ALA A 96 0.30 -37.30 54.47
CA ALA A 96 1.11 -36.13 54.16
C ALA A 96 1.61 -35.55 55.50
N PRO A 97 2.56 -34.59 55.57
CA PRO A 97 3.59 -34.18 54.61
C PRO A 97 5.01 -34.44 55.21
N PRO A 98 6.13 -33.89 54.67
CA PRO A 98 6.49 -32.48 54.89
C PRO A 98 7.13 -31.76 53.69
N THR A 99 7.24 -30.44 53.81
CA THR A 99 8.07 -29.51 53.00
C THR A 99 9.18 -28.93 53.89
N PRO A 100 10.12 -28.07 53.42
CA PRO A 100 10.48 -27.67 52.04
C PRO A 100 11.98 -27.92 51.70
N ASP A 101 12.41 -27.77 50.43
CA ASP A 101 13.41 -26.73 50.06
C ASP A 101 13.73 -26.57 48.55
N THR A 102 13.87 -25.29 48.19
CA THR A 102 14.47 -24.54 47.05
C THR A 102 15.11 -25.17 45.78
N SER A 103 15.02 -24.36 44.69
CA SER A 103 15.76 -24.37 43.39
C SER A 103 15.37 -25.41 42.32
N GLY A 104 15.35 -25.11 41.00
CA GLY A 104 15.55 -23.81 40.33
C GLY A 104 15.62 -23.86 38.77
N VAL A 105 14.46 -23.77 38.10
CA VAL A 105 14.16 -23.23 36.74
C VAL A 105 15.11 -23.51 35.55
N ASP A 106 14.57 -24.18 34.52
CA ASP A 106 15.10 -24.28 33.15
C ASP A 106 15.10 -22.95 32.38
N THR A 107 16.05 -22.77 31.44
CA THR A 107 15.94 -21.76 30.38
C THR A 107 16.32 -22.31 29.00
N PHE A 108 15.33 -22.44 28.12
CA PHE A 108 15.54 -22.57 26.67
C PHE A 108 15.79 -21.19 26.05
N ALA A 109 16.70 -21.12 25.07
CA ALA A 109 17.11 -19.86 24.45
C ALA A 109 16.14 -19.37 23.37
N THR A 110 15.84 -18.07 23.40
CA THR A 110 15.24 -17.31 22.30
C THR A 110 16.11 -16.09 21.96
N GLY A 111 15.99 -15.60 20.72
CA GLY A 111 17.01 -14.76 20.09
C GLY A 111 17.01 -13.27 20.47
N ASP A 112 18.20 -12.67 20.35
CA ASP A 112 18.51 -11.25 20.14
C ASP A 112 17.54 -10.18 20.71
N ASP A 113 17.45 -10.13 22.04
CA ASP A 113 16.95 -8.93 22.71
C ASP A 113 17.95 -7.75 22.60
N ILE A 114 17.62 -6.82 21.70
CA ILE A 114 18.34 -5.55 21.50
C ILE A 114 18.26 -4.65 22.75
N LEU A 115 17.24 -4.83 23.61
CA LEU A 115 17.08 -4.11 24.87
C LEU A 115 18.12 -4.59 25.90
N ALA A 116 18.32 -5.90 26.07
CA ALA A 116 19.36 -6.46 26.94
C ALA A 116 20.78 -5.98 26.60
N LYS A 117 21.11 -5.83 25.30
CA LYS A 117 22.38 -5.22 24.86
C LYS A 117 22.51 -3.75 25.30
N LYS A 118 21.40 -2.97 25.25
CA LYS A 118 21.38 -1.58 25.75
C LYS A 118 21.48 -1.47 27.27
N LEU A 119 20.82 -2.33 28.05
CA LEU A 119 20.91 -2.29 29.52
C LEU A 119 22.30 -2.68 30.02
N LYS A 120 22.96 -3.68 29.42
CA LYS A 120 24.36 -4.03 29.78
C LYS A 120 25.33 -2.88 29.56
N GLN A 121 25.07 -2.00 28.59
CA GLN A 121 25.93 -0.85 28.29
C GLN A 121 25.77 0.31 29.30
N LEU A 122 24.70 0.32 30.11
CA LEU A 122 24.43 1.35 31.12
C LEU A 122 24.88 0.96 32.54
N GLN A 123 25.19 -0.31 32.80
CA GLN A 123 25.54 -0.81 34.14
C GLN A 123 27.05 -0.83 34.45
N PHE A 124 27.93 -0.56 33.48
CA PHE A 124 29.39 -0.56 33.68
C PHE A 124 29.97 0.71 34.35
N SER A 125 29.11 1.61 34.85
CA SER A 125 29.51 2.92 35.39
C SER A 125 29.28 3.12 36.88
N THR A 126 29.18 2.06 37.69
CA THR A 126 29.13 2.20 39.15
C THR A 126 29.76 1.04 39.91
N GLU A 127 31.07 1.12 40.22
CA GLU A 127 31.61 0.64 41.51
C GLU A 127 33.01 1.19 41.80
N LYS A 128 33.23 1.66 43.04
CA LYS A 128 34.51 2.18 43.55
C LYS A 128 35.09 1.23 44.59
N LYS A 129 36.42 1.04 44.60
CA LYS A 129 37.17 0.77 45.83
C LYS A 129 38.42 1.68 45.93
N GLN A 130 38.73 2.09 47.16
CA GLN A 130 39.65 3.17 47.49
C GLN A 130 41.03 2.64 47.95
N SER A 131 42.09 3.43 47.76
CA SER A 131 43.11 3.62 48.82
C SER A 131 43.97 4.90 48.65
N LYS A 132 43.96 5.73 49.71
CA LYS A 132 44.98 6.67 50.19
C LYS A 132 45.55 7.80 49.29
N ALA A 133 44.92 8.96 49.44
CA ALA A 133 45.44 10.33 49.54
C ALA A 133 46.95 10.65 49.39
N GLN A 134 47.24 11.68 48.58
CA GLN A 134 47.85 12.94 49.08
C GLN A 134 47.51 14.14 48.18
N THR A 135 47.83 15.36 48.66
CA THR A 135 47.23 16.64 48.24
C THR A 135 47.81 17.28 46.97
N SER A 136 46.94 17.58 46.00
CA SER A 136 47.05 18.74 45.11
C SER A 136 45.65 19.14 44.61
N GLY A 137 45.45 20.42 44.25
CA GLY A 137 44.13 20.94 43.86
C GLY A 137 43.61 20.33 42.56
N PRO A 138 42.29 20.41 42.28
CA PRO A 138 41.74 19.87 41.05
C PRO A 138 42.37 20.59 39.85
N PRO A 139 42.90 19.86 38.84
CA PRO A 139 43.23 20.51 37.58
C PRO A 139 41.94 21.08 37.01
N SER A 140 42.00 22.29 36.45
CA SER A 140 40.90 22.75 35.62
C SER A 140 40.70 21.71 34.53
N ALA A 141 39.51 21.11 34.47
CA ALA A 141 39.13 20.27 33.36
C ALA A 141 39.03 21.17 32.14
N GLN A 142 40.16 21.38 31.46
CA GLN A 142 40.21 21.96 30.14
C GLN A 142 39.27 21.12 29.29
N ARG A 143 38.08 21.66 29.05
CA ARG A 143 37.22 21.19 27.97
C ARG A 143 38.01 21.48 26.71
N THR A 144 38.77 20.47 26.26
CA THR A 144 39.28 20.45 24.90
C THR A 144 38.07 20.69 24.01
N GLY A 145 38.16 21.71 23.16
CA GLY A 145 37.15 21.90 22.12
C GLY A 145 37.04 20.62 21.28
N PRO A 146 35.94 20.42 20.54
CA PRO A 146 35.84 19.32 19.61
C PRO A 146 37.14 19.26 18.79
N ASP A 147 37.79 18.09 18.71
CA ASP A 147 38.94 17.95 17.83
C ASP A 147 38.42 17.99 16.39
N PHE A 148 38.34 19.21 15.87
CA PHE A 148 37.94 19.53 14.50
C PHE A 148 38.91 18.96 13.46
N ASN A 149 40.03 18.37 13.87
CA ASN A 149 40.92 17.60 13.01
C ASN A 149 40.53 16.10 13.03
N ALA A 150 40.04 15.56 14.15
CA ALA A 150 39.49 14.20 14.24
C ALA A 150 38.06 14.09 13.67
N THR A 151 37.14 14.99 14.02
CA THR A 151 35.84 15.10 13.31
C THR A 151 36.04 15.62 11.90
N GLY A 152 37.05 16.48 11.70
CA GLY A 152 37.56 16.86 10.38
C GLY A 152 38.01 15.68 9.55
N LYS A 153 38.58 14.60 10.11
CA LYS A 153 38.88 13.37 9.35
C LYS A 153 37.62 12.64 8.88
N LEU A 154 36.54 12.65 9.67
CA LEU A 154 35.25 12.08 9.24
C LEU A 154 34.61 12.86 8.08
N VAL A 155 34.83 14.17 8.01
CA VAL A 155 34.42 15.03 6.88
C VAL A 155 35.43 14.95 5.72
N LYS A 156 36.74 14.89 6.01
CA LYS A 156 37.83 14.78 5.02
C LYS A 156 37.99 13.39 4.41
N ILE A 157 37.33 12.34 4.90
CA ILE A 157 37.12 11.12 4.10
C ILE A 157 36.28 11.43 2.84
N ARG A 158 35.56 12.57 2.83
CA ARG A 158 34.85 13.13 1.68
C ARG A 158 35.72 14.09 0.85
N GLU A 159 36.58 14.89 1.48
CA GLU A 159 37.40 15.92 0.81
C GLU A 159 38.78 15.42 0.35
N ALA A 160 39.48 14.58 1.11
CA ALA A 160 40.76 13.96 0.71
C ALA A 160 40.60 12.89 -0.41
N ARG A 161 39.38 12.74 -0.94
CA ARG A 161 39.09 12.04 -2.20
C ARG A 161 39.21 12.95 -3.44
N ALA A 162 39.40 14.26 -3.26
CA ALA A 162 39.49 15.22 -4.36
C ALA A 162 40.84 15.19 -5.08
N ASP A 163 41.97 15.04 -4.35
CA ASP A 163 43.31 15.23 -4.93
C ASP A 163 44.07 13.93 -5.30
N ILE A 164 43.54 12.74 -4.99
CA ILE A 164 44.08 11.47 -5.50
C ILE A 164 42.92 10.53 -5.87
N SER A 165 42.57 10.53 -7.17
CA SER A 165 41.82 9.47 -7.89
C SER A 165 40.63 8.81 -7.16
N ALA A 166 39.71 9.58 -6.56
CA ALA A 166 38.54 9.01 -5.88
C ALA A 166 37.14 9.66 -6.08
N PRO A 167 36.79 10.28 -7.25
CA PRO A 167 35.39 10.50 -7.63
C PRO A 167 34.56 9.20 -7.72
N SER A 168 35.22 8.09 -8.07
CA SER A 168 34.57 6.84 -8.51
C SER A 168 33.54 6.33 -7.48
N SER A 169 33.90 6.21 -6.20
CA SER A 169 33.02 5.59 -5.19
C SER A 169 31.69 6.31 -4.92
N ALA A 170 31.53 7.58 -5.32
CA ALA A 170 30.27 8.33 -5.20
C ALA A 170 29.43 8.24 -6.48
N VAL A 171 30.11 8.28 -7.64
CA VAL A 171 29.57 8.00 -8.97
C VAL A 171 29.04 6.57 -9.04
N GLU A 172 29.88 5.58 -8.72
CA GLU A 172 29.53 4.16 -8.63
C GLU A 172 28.34 3.91 -7.71
N ARG A 173 28.29 4.51 -6.52
CA ARG A 173 27.14 4.36 -5.61
C ARG A 173 25.87 4.94 -6.22
N SER A 174 25.97 6.05 -6.96
CA SER A 174 24.83 6.64 -7.66
C SER A 174 24.32 5.73 -8.77
N ILE A 175 25.22 5.16 -9.60
CA ILE A 175 24.86 4.18 -10.64
C ILE A 175 24.23 2.93 -10.01
N ARG A 176 24.89 2.33 -9.01
CA ARG A 176 24.38 1.15 -8.28
C ARG A 176 22.98 1.36 -7.72
N GLN A 177 22.64 2.58 -7.26
CA GLN A 177 21.38 2.92 -6.60
C GLN A 177 20.33 3.60 -7.49
N ALA A 178 20.65 3.89 -8.75
CA ALA A 178 19.73 4.49 -9.70
C ALA A 178 18.66 3.47 -10.10
N PRO A 179 17.35 3.80 -10.03
CA PRO A 179 16.29 2.87 -10.42
C PRO A 179 16.20 2.70 -11.95
N LEU A 180 16.61 3.71 -12.72
CA LEU A 180 16.61 3.73 -14.18
C LEU A 180 17.99 4.12 -14.70
N LEU A 181 18.41 3.48 -15.80
CA LEU A 181 19.74 3.57 -16.40
C LEU A 181 19.63 3.59 -17.92
N ALA A 182 20.37 4.46 -18.60
CA ALA A 182 20.50 4.41 -20.06
C ALA A 182 21.43 3.28 -20.53
N ALA A 183 21.30 2.89 -21.81
CA ALA A 183 22.07 1.84 -22.48
C ALA A 183 23.58 1.94 -22.25
N SER A 184 24.14 3.14 -22.49
CA SER A 184 25.57 3.45 -22.33
C SER A 184 26.11 3.11 -20.94
N ILE A 185 25.35 3.42 -19.89
CA ILE A 185 25.71 3.16 -18.49
C ILE A 185 25.62 1.66 -18.15
N VAL A 186 24.63 0.96 -18.71
CA VAL A 186 24.53 -0.50 -18.56
C VAL A 186 25.70 -1.19 -19.28
N ALA A 187 26.03 -0.78 -20.50
CA ALA A 187 27.12 -1.33 -21.29
C ALA A 187 28.51 -1.15 -20.63
N GLU A 188 28.74 -0.02 -19.94
CA GLU A 188 29.97 0.20 -19.16
C GLU A 188 30.02 -0.68 -17.89
N HIS A 189 28.87 -0.93 -17.23
CA HIS A 189 28.85 -1.40 -15.83
C HIS A 189 28.13 -2.73 -15.53
N TYR A 190 27.57 -3.43 -16.52
CA TYR A 190 26.81 -4.69 -16.33
C TYR A 190 27.57 -5.77 -15.54
N LYS A 191 28.90 -5.83 -15.66
CA LYS A 191 29.74 -6.80 -14.94
C LYS A 191 29.94 -6.48 -13.45
N ASN A 192 29.86 -5.20 -13.06
CA ASN A 192 30.44 -4.72 -11.81
C ASN A 192 29.44 -3.96 -10.91
N LEU A 193 28.69 -3.01 -11.49
CA LEU A 193 27.78 -2.14 -10.74
C LEU A 193 26.31 -2.57 -10.85
N VAL A 194 25.92 -3.12 -11.99
CA VAL A 194 24.52 -3.41 -12.35
C VAL A 194 24.36 -4.89 -12.70
N PRO A 195 24.40 -5.80 -11.71
CA PRO A 195 24.39 -7.26 -11.96
C PRO A 195 23.06 -7.79 -12.47
N GLN A 196 21.97 -7.03 -12.37
CA GLN A 196 20.69 -7.37 -12.98
C GLN A 196 19.91 -6.11 -13.39
N TYR A 197 19.31 -6.17 -14.58
CA TYR A 197 18.61 -5.08 -15.25
C TYR A 197 17.65 -5.65 -16.30
N GLY A 198 16.57 -4.92 -16.60
CA GLY A 198 15.63 -5.27 -17.67
C GLY A 198 15.19 -4.04 -18.45
N LEU A 199 15.06 -4.17 -19.78
CA LEU A 199 14.63 -3.11 -20.68
C LEU A 199 13.23 -2.64 -20.30
N LEU A 200 13.05 -1.32 -20.10
CA LEU A 200 11.76 -0.70 -19.84
C LEU A 200 11.13 -0.17 -21.13
N GLY A 201 11.95 0.38 -22.03
CA GLY A 201 11.51 1.01 -23.26
C GLY A 201 12.63 1.79 -23.95
N SER A 202 12.27 2.59 -24.94
CA SER A 202 13.17 3.57 -25.58
C SER A 202 12.83 4.99 -25.11
N LEU A 203 13.86 5.79 -24.85
CA LEU A 203 13.76 7.24 -24.77
C LEU A 203 13.45 7.81 -26.15
N GLU A 204 12.68 8.89 -26.20
CA GLU A 204 12.59 9.72 -27.39
C GLU A 204 13.33 11.04 -27.15
N GLU A 205 14.56 11.12 -27.67
CA GLU A 205 15.34 12.35 -27.78
C GLU A 205 15.66 12.56 -29.27
N GLU A 206 15.76 13.81 -29.73
CA GLU A 206 15.64 14.17 -31.15
C GLU A 206 16.84 13.74 -32.04
N ASP A 207 17.97 13.35 -31.44
CA ASP A 207 19.26 13.15 -32.14
C ASP A 207 19.90 11.74 -31.96
N ASP A 208 19.32 10.82 -31.19
CA ASP A 208 19.97 9.53 -30.83
C ASP A 208 19.63 8.35 -31.76
N THR A 209 20.54 7.36 -31.82
CA THR A 209 20.28 6.08 -32.50
C THR A 209 19.46 5.14 -31.60
N PRO A 210 18.59 4.26 -32.16
CA PRO A 210 17.66 3.45 -31.36
C PRO A 210 18.32 2.45 -30.39
N ASP A 211 19.61 2.14 -30.57
CA ASP A 211 20.38 1.32 -29.63
C ASP A 211 20.89 2.13 -28.42
N ASP A 212 21.25 3.40 -28.61
CA ASP A 212 21.68 4.31 -27.55
C ASP A 212 20.50 4.83 -26.70
N SER A 213 19.33 5.00 -27.31
CA SER A 213 18.11 5.49 -26.64
C SER A 213 17.48 4.51 -25.64
N GLN A 214 18.02 3.29 -25.44
CA GLN A 214 17.36 2.29 -24.59
C GLN A 214 17.42 2.64 -23.09
N LEU A 215 16.26 2.54 -22.42
CA LEU A 215 16.11 2.79 -20.98
C LEU A 215 15.88 1.47 -20.24
N PHE A 216 16.72 1.20 -19.25
CA PHE A 216 16.70 -0.01 -18.44
C PHE A 216 16.24 0.27 -17.00
N LEU A 217 15.40 -0.62 -16.48
CA LEU A 217 15.06 -0.73 -15.06
C LEU A 217 16.17 -1.51 -14.34
N ASN A 218 16.76 -0.90 -13.31
CA ASN A 218 17.71 -1.55 -12.41
C ASN A 218 16.94 -2.44 -11.42
N THR A 219 16.75 -3.71 -11.78
CA THR A 219 15.96 -4.65 -10.97
C THR A 219 16.69 -5.06 -9.68
N ASN A 220 18.01 -4.83 -9.58
CA ASN A 220 18.82 -5.15 -8.41
C ASN A 220 18.40 -4.36 -7.16
N VAL A 221 17.89 -3.13 -7.34
CA VAL A 221 17.64 -2.22 -6.21
C VAL A 221 16.18 -2.12 -5.77
N PRO A 222 15.93 -1.94 -4.46
CA PRO A 222 14.64 -1.49 -3.91
C PRO A 222 14.22 -0.12 -4.46
N PHE A 223 13.19 -0.12 -5.32
CA PHE A 223 12.56 1.08 -5.87
C PHE A 223 11.05 1.13 -5.54
N SER A 224 10.53 2.34 -5.54
CA SER A 224 9.09 2.64 -5.46
C SER A 224 8.67 3.30 -6.77
N ALA A 225 7.63 2.78 -7.41
CA ALA A 225 7.12 3.25 -8.70
C ALA A 225 5.62 3.56 -8.63
N PHE A 226 5.23 4.71 -9.19
CA PHE A 226 3.84 5.13 -9.34
C PHE A 226 3.48 5.23 -10.82
N ILE A 227 2.37 4.64 -11.24
CA ILE A 227 1.95 4.51 -12.64
C ILE A 227 0.50 4.99 -12.76
N CYS A 228 0.26 5.99 -13.63
CA CYS A 228 -1.07 6.57 -13.81
C CYS A 228 -1.41 6.93 -15.25
N GLY A 229 -2.70 7.14 -15.53
CA GLY A 229 -3.27 7.32 -16.87
C GLY A 229 -4.66 6.67 -17.02
N VAL A 230 -5.41 7.03 -18.06
CA VAL A 230 -6.77 6.48 -18.30
C VAL A 230 -6.75 4.98 -18.63
N GLN A 231 -7.91 4.32 -18.62
CA GLN A 231 -8.04 2.95 -19.13
C GLN A 231 -7.55 2.87 -20.59
N GLY A 232 -6.81 1.82 -20.95
CA GLY A 232 -6.26 1.62 -22.30
C GLY A 232 -5.06 2.51 -22.67
N SER A 233 -4.50 3.31 -21.77
CA SER A 233 -3.34 4.17 -22.06
C SER A 233 -1.97 3.46 -22.00
N GLY A 234 -1.92 2.22 -21.49
CA GLY A 234 -0.68 1.45 -21.31
C GLY A 234 -0.27 1.17 -19.86
N LYS A 235 -0.97 1.69 -18.84
CA LYS A 235 -0.64 1.45 -17.41
C LYS A 235 -0.35 -0.02 -17.06
N SER A 236 -1.34 -0.90 -17.25
CA SER A 236 -1.25 -2.31 -16.83
C SER A 236 -0.22 -3.09 -17.66
N HIS A 237 0.01 -2.65 -18.91
CA HIS A 237 1.11 -3.12 -19.76
C HIS A 237 2.47 -2.75 -19.15
N THR A 238 2.68 -1.49 -18.75
CA THR A 238 3.90 -1.04 -18.08
C THR A 238 4.12 -1.73 -16.73
N THR A 239 3.08 -1.88 -15.92
CA THR A 239 3.10 -2.69 -14.69
C THR A 239 3.57 -4.11 -15.01
N SER A 240 3.03 -4.73 -16.05
CA SER A 240 3.43 -6.07 -16.50
C SER A 240 4.87 -6.12 -17.00
N CYS A 241 5.34 -5.14 -17.78
CA CYS A 241 6.75 -5.08 -18.22
C CYS A 241 7.74 -4.94 -17.04
N ILE A 242 7.36 -4.19 -15.99
CA ILE A 242 8.15 -4.11 -14.75
C ILE A 242 8.17 -5.46 -14.02
N LEU A 243 7.05 -6.19 -13.99
CA LEU A 243 6.97 -7.53 -13.41
C LEU A 243 7.78 -8.56 -14.21
N GLU A 244 7.66 -8.57 -15.54
CA GLU A 244 8.47 -9.42 -16.42
C GLU A 244 9.98 -9.21 -16.16
N ASN A 245 10.44 -7.95 -16.13
CA ASN A 245 11.85 -7.61 -15.89
C ASN A 245 12.37 -8.13 -14.53
N ALA A 246 11.52 -8.21 -13.51
CA ALA A 246 11.92 -8.61 -12.15
C ALA A 246 11.78 -10.12 -11.87
N ILE A 247 11.03 -10.85 -12.71
CA ILE A 247 10.60 -12.24 -12.43
C ILE A 247 11.06 -13.22 -13.53
N ILE A 248 11.09 -12.81 -14.79
CA ILE A 248 11.38 -13.67 -15.95
C ILE A 248 12.83 -13.47 -16.40
N ALA A 249 13.63 -14.52 -16.30
CA ALA A 249 15.00 -14.50 -16.82
C ALA A 249 14.97 -14.71 -18.34
N SER A 250 15.33 -13.67 -19.10
CA SER A 250 15.36 -13.70 -20.56
C SER A 250 16.43 -12.77 -21.11
N SER A 251 17.20 -13.25 -22.10
CA SER A 251 18.17 -12.46 -22.86
C SER A 251 17.54 -11.35 -23.70
N HIS A 252 16.24 -11.44 -24.01
CA HIS A 252 15.50 -10.38 -24.71
C HIS A 252 15.14 -9.22 -23.77
N LEU A 253 15.04 -9.48 -22.47
CA LEU A 253 14.75 -8.47 -21.46
C LEU A 253 16.02 -7.83 -20.90
N GLY A 254 17.09 -8.60 -20.73
CA GLY A 254 18.35 -8.13 -20.15
C GLY A 254 19.06 -9.24 -19.39
N HIS A 255 19.44 -8.96 -18.14
CA HIS A 255 20.07 -9.95 -17.27
C HIS A 255 19.38 -9.99 -15.90
N LEU A 256 19.01 -11.19 -15.45
CA LEU A 256 18.34 -11.42 -14.17
C LEU A 256 18.95 -12.64 -13.48
N GLU A 257 19.85 -12.41 -12.54
CA GLU A 257 20.47 -13.46 -11.72
C GLU A 257 19.53 -13.95 -10.62
N SER A 258 18.84 -13.03 -9.93
CA SER A 258 17.97 -13.31 -8.78
C SER A 258 16.55 -12.77 -9.02
N PRO A 259 15.62 -13.61 -9.51
CA PRO A 259 14.22 -13.26 -9.64
C PRO A 259 13.57 -12.93 -8.30
N VAL A 260 12.77 -11.86 -8.25
CA VAL A 260 12.02 -11.52 -7.03
C VAL A 260 10.84 -12.47 -6.83
N SER A 261 10.37 -12.59 -5.58
CA SER A 261 9.00 -13.03 -5.31
C SER A 261 8.07 -11.83 -5.35
N THR A 262 6.86 -12.02 -5.86
CA THR A 262 5.92 -10.92 -6.15
C THR A 262 4.57 -11.15 -5.50
N LEU A 263 4.05 -10.13 -4.83
CA LEU A 263 2.69 -10.06 -4.31
C LEU A 263 1.89 -9.01 -5.08
N VAL A 264 0.71 -9.36 -5.59
CA VAL A 264 -0.21 -8.46 -6.31
C VAL A 264 -1.53 -8.39 -5.54
N PHE A 265 -2.10 -7.19 -5.39
CA PHE A 265 -3.46 -7.01 -4.90
C PHE A 265 -4.41 -6.77 -6.07
N SER A 266 -5.52 -7.51 -6.08
CA SER A 266 -6.60 -7.35 -7.06
C SER A 266 -7.95 -7.27 -6.36
N TYR A 267 -8.75 -6.31 -6.80
CA TYR A 267 -10.11 -6.09 -6.32
C TYR A 267 -10.95 -5.52 -7.47
N GLY A 268 -12.07 -6.17 -7.75
CA GLY A 268 -13.03 -5.77 -8.77
C GLY A 268 -14.48 -6.01 -8.29
N GLU A 269 -15.42 -5.34 -8.94
CA GLU A 269 -16.84 -5.50 -8.66
C GLU A 269 -17.33 -6.87 -9.14
N TRP A 270 -17.77 -7.72 -8.21
CA TRP A 270 -18.34 -9.03 -8.53
C TRP A 270 -19.86 -8.91 -8.70
N SER A 271 -20.31 -8.55 -9.90
CA SER A 271 -21.73 -8.48 -10.25
C SER A 271 -22.19 -9.69 -11.08
N SER A 272 -23.51 -9.93 -11.13
CA SER A 272 -24.17 -10.85 -12.07
C SER A 272 -23.54 -12.25 -12.22
N GLY A 273 -23.04 -12.83 -11.11
CA GLY A 273 -22.41 -14.16 -11.11
C GLY A 273 -21.05 -14.24 -11.80
N GLY A 274 -20.36 -13.11 -11.98
CA GLY A 274 -19.08 -13.00 -12.70
C GLY A 274 -19.22 -12.62 -14.18
N ALA A 275 -20.42 -12.25 -14.64
CA ALA A 275 -20.61 -11.74 -16.00
C ALA A 275 -19.94 -10.37 -16.16
N GLY A 276 -18.95 -10.26 -17.05
CA GLY A 276 -18.13 -9.06 -17.21
C GLY A 276 -16.98 -8.93 -16.20
N PHE A 277 -16.76 -9.93 -15.33
CA PHE A 277 -15.60 -9.95 -14.43
C PHE A 277 -14.32 -10.29 -15.20
N ASN A 278 -13.33 -9.41 -15.12
CA ASN A 278 -11.98 -9.64 -15.62
C ASN A 278 -11.08 -10.11 -14.48
N ILE A 279 -10.32 -11.18 -14.71
CA ILE A 279 -9.24 -11.62 -13.81
C ILE A 279 -8.10 -10.60 -13.80
N SER A 280 -7.27 -10.61 -12.76
CA SER A 280 -6.08 -9.75 -12.71
C SER A 280 -5.18 -9.94 -13.93
N GLU A 281 -4.77 -8.84 -14.54
CA GLU A 281 -3.89 -8.76 -15.70
C GLU A 281 -2.52 -9.41 -15.42
N SER A 282 -2.09 -9.42 -14.15
CA SER A 282 -0.88 -10.12 -13.68
C SER A 282 -0.96 -11.65 -13.84
N THR A 283 -2.15 -12.23 -13.98
CA THR A 283 -2.31 -13.69 -14.20
C THR A 283 -1.75 -14.11 -15.55
N PHE A 284 -1.83 -13.24 -16.55
CA PHE A 284 -1.37 -13.52 -17.90
C PHE A 284 0.16 -13.63 -18.00
N LEU A 285 0.90 -13.21 -16.97
CA LEU A 285 2.34 -13.50 -16.80
C LEU A 285 2.63 -15.01 -16.73
N GLY A 286 1.64 -15.85 -16.39
CA GLY A 286 1.74 -17.31 -16.41
C GLY A 286 1.70 -17.94 -17.81
N ALA A 287 1.41 -17.16 -18.86
CA ALA A 287 1.33 -17.61 -20.24
C ALA A 287 2.31 -16.82 -21.14
N SER A 288 3.06 -17.54 -21.99
CA SER A 288 4.00 -16.92 -22.92
C SER A 288 3.31 -16.19 -24.08
N HIS A 289 3.94 -15.14 -24.61
CA HIS A 289 3.52 -14.53 -25.87
C HIS A 289 3.86 -15.44 -27.06
N THR A 290 3.06 -15.40 -28.13
CA THR A 290 3.25 -16.25 -29.33
C THR A 290 4.60 -16.02 -30.01
N GLY A 291 5.12 -14.78 -29.98
CA GLY A 291 6.44 -14.43 -30.50
C GLY A 291 7.62 -14.76 -29.58
N PHE A 292 7.36 -15.15 -28.32
CA PHE A 292 8.39 -15.43 -27.31
C PHE A 292 8.05 -16.72 -26.55
N PRO A 293 8.19 -17.90 -27.17
CA PRO A 293 7.95 -19.19 -26.51
C PRO A 293 8.80 -19.32 -25.24
N ASP A 294 8.29 -20.08 -24.26
CA ASP A 294 8.93 -20.35 -22.96
C ASP A 294 9.18 -19.13 -22.05
N HIS A 295 8.77 -17.91 -22.45
CA HIS A 295 8.85 -16.71 -21.61
C HIS A 295 7.60 -16.58 -20.73
N HIS A 296 7.61 -17.24 -19.57
CA HIS A 296 6.53 -17.13 -18.57
C HIS A 296 7.05 -17.19 -17.13
N VAL A 297 6.22 -16.79 -16.18
CA VAL A 297 6.46 -16.93 -14.73
C VAL A 297 6.38 -18.41 -14.33
N LYS A 298 7.20 -18.85 -13.37
CA LYS A 298 7.27 -20.27 -12.96
C LYS A 298 5.94 -20.81 -12.44
N LYS A 299 5.23 -20.00 -11.66
CA LYS A 299 3.93 -20.31 -11.04
C LYS A 299 3.19 -19.02 -10.68
N VAL A 300 1.89 -18.97 -10.96
CA VAL A 300 0.99 -17.92 -10.46
C VAL A 300 0.07 -18.53 -9.40
N THR A 301 0.20 -18.09 -8.15
CA THR A 301 -0.66 -18.54 -7.04
C THR A 301 -1.73 -17.48 -6.77
N VAL A 302 -3.00 -17.84 -6.77
CA VAL A 302 -4.10 -16.90 -6.53
C VAL A 302 -4.78 -17.22 -5.21
N LEU A 303 -4.64 -16.33 -4.24
CA LEU A 303 -5.31 -16.35 -2.95
C LEU A 303 -6.68 -15.70 -3.11
N TYR A 304 -7.72 -16.51 -3.27
CA TYR A 304 -9.08 -16.04 -3.52
C TYR A 304 -9.91 -15.95 -2.23
N SER A 305 -10.89 -15.04 -2.17
CA SER A 305 -11.83 -14.96 -1.04
C SER A 305 -12.57 -16.30 -0.81
N PRO A 306 -12.51 -16.90 0.40
CA PRO A 306 -13.25 -18.12 0.70
C PRO A 306 -14.78 -17.99 0.56
N SER A 307 -15.30 -16.76 0.64
CA SER A 307 -16.72 -16.45 0.45
C SER A 307 -17.14 -16.38 -1.03
N ASN A 308 -16.20 -16.26 -1.98
CA ASN A 308 -16.44 -16.31 -3.42
C ASN A 308 -15.59 -17.42 -4.11
N PRO A 309 -15.96 -18.71 -3.98
CA PRO A 309 -15.26 -19.80 -4.65
C PRO A 309 -15.50 -19.85 -6.17
N ALA A 310 -16.44 -19.08 -6.72
CA ALA A 310 -16.78 -19.11 -8.15
C ALA A 310 -15.66 -18.55 -9.04
N ILE A 311 -14.87 -17.62 -8.50
CA ILE A 311 -13.76 -16.95 -9.18
C ILE A 311 -12.69 -17.92 -9.72
N LYS A 312 -12.54 -19.10 -9.10
CA LYS A 312 -11.68 -20.21 -9.58
C LYS A 312 -11.88 -20.51 -11.06
N ARG A 313 -13.14 -20.61 -11.50
CA ARG A 313 -13.53 -20.97 -12.88
C ARG A 313 -13.12 -19.93 -13.93
N MET A 314 -12.71 -18.74 -13.50
CA MET A 314 -12.20 -17.67 -14.36
C MET A 314 -10.68 -17.78 -14.50
N TYR A 315 -9.98 -18.02 -13.39
CA TYR A 315 -8.52 -18.13 -13.30
C TYR A 315 -7.96 -19.47 -13.81
N GLU A 316 -8.65 -20.59 -13.55
CA GLU A 316 -8.28 -21.96 -13.99
C GLU A 316 -8.30 -22.15 -15.52
N ARG A 317 -8.66 -21.10 -16.28
CA ARG A 317 -8.60 -21.06 -17.75
C ARG A 317 -7.20 -20.79 -18.30
N LEU A 318 -6.30 -20.23 -17.48
CA LEU A 318 -4.92 -19.94 -17.85
C LEU A 318 -3.97 -21.05 -17.36
N PRO A 319 -2.89 -21.36 -18.12
CA PRO A 319 -1.87 -22.29 -17.67
C PRO A 319 -1.09 -21.73 -16.48
N ASN A 320 -0.42 -22.62 -15.74
CA ASN A 320 0.48 -22.28 -14.63
C ASN A 320 -0.17 -21.53 -13.43
N VAL A 321 -1.50 -21.60 -13.30
CA VAL A 321 -2.26 -20.99 -12.19
C VAL A 321 -2.61 -22.01 -11.11
N GLN A 322 -2.38 -21.66 -9.84
CA GLN A 322 -2.75 -22.43 -8.64
C GLN A 322 -3.73 -21.63 -7.76
N MET A 323 -4.93 -22.16 -7.52
CA MET A 323 -5.95 -21.50 -6.68
C MET A 323 -5.89 -21.97 -5.22
N LEU A 324 -5.65 -21.06 -4.27
CA LEU A 324 -5.68 -21.33 -2.82
C LEU A 324 -6.66 -20.38 -2.10
N PRO A 325 -7.41 -20.84 -1.08
CA PRO A 325 -8.28 -19.94 -0.31
C PRO A 325 -7.43 -18.99 0.55
N PHE A 326 -7.70 -17.68 0.51
CA PHE A 326 -7.05 -16.74 1.41
C PHE A 326 -7.53 -16.96 2.85
N ARG A 327 -6.64 -17.46 3.71
CA ARG A 327 -6.92 -17.76 5.12
C ARG A 327 -5.83 -17.21 6.04
N LEU A 328 -6.25 -16.57 7.12
CA LEU A 328 -5.43 -16.06 8.21
C LEU A 328 -5.36 -17.12 9.33
N LYS A 329 -4.15 -17.53 9.74
CA LYS A 329 -3.99 -18.47 10.86
C LYS A 329 -4.46 -17.82 12.15
N ALA A 330 -5.47 -18.40 12.81
CA ALA A 330 -6.05 -17.83 14.02
C ALA A 330 -5.01 -17.69 15.15
N LYS A 331 -4.07 -18.64 15.24
CA LYS A 331 -2.97 -18.65 16.22
C LYS A 331 -1.93 -17.54 16.04
N THR A 332 -1.92 -16.84 14.90
CA THR A 332 -1.01 -15.72 14.62
C THR A 332 -1.75 -14.39 14.44
N LEU A 333 -3.03 -14.33 14.82
CA LEU A 333 -3.74 -13.06 14.91
C LEU A 333 -3.21 -12.28 16.12
N ASP A 334 -2.74 -11.06 15.86
CA ASP A 334 -2.54 -10.07 16.89
C ASP A 334 -3.89 -9.47 17.34
N ILE A 335 -3.94 -9.02 18.59
CA ILE A 335 -5.09 -8.34 19.19
C ILE A 335 -5.43 -7.05 18.43
N GLY A 336 -4.42 -6.30 17.97
CA GLY A 336 -4.59 -5.12 17.11
C GLY A 336 -5.18 -5.47 15.75
N VAL A 337 -4.82 -6.62 15.17
CA VAL A 337 -5.42 -7.14 13.93
C VAL A 337 -6.89 -7.49 14.13
N LEU A 338 -7.24 -8.24 15.19
CA LEU A 338 -8.65 -8.56 15.46
C LEU A 338 -9.47 -7.29 15.75
N HIS A 339 -8.95 -6.36 16.56
CA HIS A 339 -9.61 -5.07 16.80
C HIS A 339 -9.89 -4.34 15.48
N THR A 340 -8.87 -4.22 14.63
CA THR A 340 -8.99 -3.58 13.30
C THR A 340 -10.06 -4.26 12.45
N LEU A 341 -10.08 -5.60 12.39
CA LEU A 341 -11.07 -6.36 11.61
C LEU A 341 -12.48 -6.26 12.18
N MET A 342 -12.66 -6.03 13.48
CA MET A 342 -13.97 -5.85 14.12
C MET A 342 -14.48 -4.41 14.05
N ALA A 343 -13.58 -3.42 14.02
CA ALA A 343 -13.92 -1.99 14.01
C ALA A 343 -14.28 -1.42 12.62
N VAL A 344 -14.30 -2.25 11.56
CA VAL A 344 -14.53 -1.77 10.18
C VAL A 344 -15.98 -1.41 9.95
N ASP A 345 -16.22 -0.13 9.68
CA ASP A 345 -17.43 0.41 9.07
C ASP A 345 -17.06 1.22 7.81
N GLU A 346 -17.94 1.21 6.81
CA GLU A 346 -17.78 1.99 5.58
C GLU A 346 -17.96 3.48 5.82
N LYS A 347 -18.87 3.86 6.74
CA LYS A 347 -19.20 5.26 7.06
C LYS A 347 -18.25 5.87 8.11
N SER A 348 -17.20 5.14 8.49
CA SER A 348 -16.26 5.52 9.56
C SER A 348 -16.94 5.79 10.92
N THR A 349 -18.14 5.26 11.14
CA THR A 349 -18.82 5.32 12.44
C THR A 349 -18.47 4.06 13.25
N MET A 350 -18.02 4.23 14.49
CA MET A 350 -17.61 3.09 15.31
C MET A 350 -18.82 2.19 15.60
N PRO A 351 -18.78 0.88 15.27
CA PRO A 351 -19.91 -0.01 15.51
C PRO A 351 -20.29 -0.06 17.00
N LEU A 352 -21.60 -0.09 17.29
CA LEU A 352 -22.13 0.00 18.66
C LEU A 352 -21.62 -1.10 19.62
N TYR A 353 -21.17 -2.24 19.10
CA TYR A 353 -20.60 -3.33 19.89
C TYR A 353 -19.11 -3.14 20.24
N MET A 354 -18.39 -2.18 19.62
CA MET A 354 -16.93 -2.11 19.73
C MET A 354 -16.41 -1.74 21.11
N ALA A 355 -17.15 -0.96 21.91
CA ALA A 355 -16.72 -0.65 23.28
C ALA A 355 -16.57 -1.92 24.14
N THR A 356 -17.50 -2.88 23.98
CA THR A 356 -17.44 -4.17 24.66
C THR A 356 -16.35 -5.07 24.06
N VAL A 357 -16.21 -5.11 22.73
CA VAL A 357 -15.13 -5.87 22.06
C VAL A 357 -13.75 -5.37 22.51
N GLU A 358 -13.54 -4.05 22.57
CA GLU A 358 -12.30 -3.44 23.08
C GLU A 358 -12.02 -3.79 24.54
N ALA A 359 -13.04 -3.79 25.40
CA ALA A 359 -12.88 -4.19 26.80
C ALA A 359 -12.43 -5.65 26.91
N ILE A 360 -13.04 -6.57 26.15
CA ILE A 360 -12.64 -7.98 26.10
C ILE A 360 -11.21 -8.11 25.58
N LEU A 361 -10.88 -7.48 24.44
CA LEU A 361 -9.56 -7.56 23.83
C LEU A 361 -8.46 -6.99 24.75
N ARG A 362 -8.75 -5.90 25.47
CA ARG A 362 -7.82 -5.31 26.46
C ARG A 362 -7.59 -6.21 27.67
N ASP A 363 -8.62 -6.94 28.12
CA ASP A 363 -8.49 -7.91 29.22
C ASP A 363 -7.83 -9.23 28.81
N ILE A 364 -7.88 -9.60 27.52
CA ILE A 364 -7.04 -10.67 26.97
C ILE A 364 -5.59 -10.18 26.90
N ALA A 365 -5.35 -8.99 26.33
CA ALA A 365 -4.01 -8.40 26.23
C ALA A 365 -3.30 -8.25 27.57
N SER A 366 -4.00 -7.85 28.63
CA SER A 366 -3.42 -7.69 29.97
C SER A 366 -3.03 -9.00 30.66
N LYS A 367 -3.47 -10.15 30.13
CA LYS A 367 -3.25 -11.51 30.68
C LYS A 367 -2.35 -12.38 29.80
N SER A 368 -2.13 -12.02 28.54
CA SER A 368 -1.23 -12.71 27.61
C SER A 368 0.19 -12.15 27.70
N ALA A 369 1.17 -12.98 28.07
CA ALA A 369 2.57 -12.56 28.21
C ALA A 369 3.27 -12.21 26.89
N ASP A 370 2.73 -12.70 25.77
CA ASP A 370 3.25 -12.57 24.41
C ASP A 370 2.33 -11.74 23.48
N CYS A 371 1.28 -11.11 24.03
CA CYS A 371 0.19 -10.47 23.28
C CYS A 371 -0.53 -11.40 22.28
N SER A 372 -0.38 -12.73 22.36
CA SER A 372 -1.12 -13.65 21.51
C SER A 372 -2.61 -13.64 21.83
N LEU A 373 -3.42 -13.81 20.80
CA LEU A 373 -4.88 -13.89 20.89
C LEU A 373 -5.34 -15.35 20.82
N ASP A 374 -5.87 -15.88 21.92
CA ASP A 374 -6.76 -17.05 21.84
C ASP A 374 -8.12 -16.60 21.30
N TYR A 375 -8.39 -16.93 20.04
CA TYR A 375 -9.66 -16.62 19.37
C TYR A 375 -10.86 -17.35 19.99
N LEU A 376 -10.66 -18.56 20.53
CA LEU A 376 -11.72 -19.33 21.19
C LEU A 376 -12.04 -18.74 22.57
N GLU A 377 -11.03 -18.26 23.30
CA GLU A 377 -11.22 -17.45 24.51
C GLU A 377 -12.04 -16.19 24.21
N PHE A 378 -11.65 -15.43 23.18
CA PHE A 378 -12.38 -14.24 22.73
C PHE A 378 -13.85 -14.56 22.42
N LYS A 379 -14.11 -15.57 21.58
CA LYS A 379 -15.47 -16.00 21.19
C LYS A 379 -16.32 -16.41 22.41
N ARG A 380 -15.70 -17.11 23.38
CA ARG A 380 -16.38 -17.55 24.62
C ARG A 380 -16.70 -16.39 25.57
N ARG A 381 -15.87 -15.35 25.63
CA ARG A 381 -16.16 -14.12 26.40
C ARG A 381 -17.25 -13.31 25.74
N LEU A 382 -17.15 -13.12 24.42
CA LEU A 382 -18.13 -12.39 23.62
C LEU A 382 -19.55 -12.98 23.77
N ALA A 383 -19.67 -14.30 23.87
CA ALA A 383 -20.94 -15.01 24.11
C ALA A 383 -21.53 -14.85 25.52
N LYS A 384 -20.79 -14.31 26.50
CA LYS A 384 -21.28 -14.02 27.86
C LYS A 384 -21.84 -12.61 28.02
N GLU A 385 -21.47 -11.71 27.10
CA GLU A 385 -21.89 -10.31 27.15
C GLU A 385 -23.33 -10.11 26.70
N LYS A 386 -23.99 -9.11 27.29
CA LYS A 386 -25.39 -8.76 26.99
C LYS A 386 -25.47 -7.63 25.98
N PHE A 387 -25.32 -7.99 24.72
CA PHE A 387 -25.59 -7.09 23.59
C PHE A 387 -27.10 -6.89 23.39
N ASP A 388 -27.51 -5.73 22.88
CA ASP A 388 -28.87 -5.55 22.37
C ASP A 388 -29.10 -6.37 21.07
N GLN A 389 -30.35 -6.50 20.62
CA GLN A 389 -30.68 -7.32 19.45
C GLN A 389 -30.01 -6.82 18.14
N THR A 390 -29.83 -5.51 18.02
CA THR A 390 -29.27 -4.84 16.84
C THR A 390 -27.74 -4.99 16.82
N GLN A 391 -27.09 -4.76 17.96
CA GLN A 391 -25.68 -5.08 18.21
C GLN A 391 -25.39 -6.56 17.95
N THR A 392 -26.21 -7.48 18.49
CA THR A 392 -26.06 -8.93 18.32
C THR A 392 -26.11 -9.33 16.85
N ASN A 393 -27.06 -8.77 16.08
CA ASN A 393 -27.20 -9.06 14.65
C ASN A 393 -25.99 -8.55 13.86
N MET A 394 -25.56 -7.30 14.06
CA MET A 394 -24.38 -6.74 13.38
C MET A 394 -23.10 -7.50 13.73
N LEU A 395 -22.90 -7.80 15.02
CA LEU A 395 -21.74 -8.52 15.52
C LEU A 395 -21.68 -9.94 14.94
N LYS A 396 -22.82 -10.64 14.86
CA LYS A 396 -22.91 -11.97 14.25
C LYS A 396 -22.59 -11.94 12.76
N MET A 397 -23.09 -10.95 12.01
CA MET A 397 -22.72 -10.76 10.61
C MET A 397 -21.22 -10.53 10.44
N ARG A 398 -20.61 -9.65 11.26
CA ARG A 398 -19.17 -9.36 11.21
C ARG A 398 -18.32 -10.58 11.60
N MET A 399 -18.71 -11.30 12.64
CA MET A 399 -18.03 -12.53 13.08
C MET A 399 -18.11 -13.64 12.03
N ASN A 400 -19.26 -13.85 11.39
CA ASN A 400 -19.40 -14.82 10.31
C ASN A 400 -18.48 -14.49 9.13
N LEU A 401 -18.35 -13.21 8.76
CA LEU A 401 -17.42 -12.76 7.72
C LEU A 401 -15.97 -12.99 8.16
N LEU A 402 -15.61 -12.62 9.39
CA LEU A 402 -14.26 -12.85 9.91
C LEU A 402 -13.90 -14.35 9.90
N GLU A 403 -14.77 -15.20 10.44
CA GLU A 403 -14.56 -16.66 10.53
C GLU A 403 -14.44 -17.32 9.15
N SER A 404 -15.00 -16.74 8.07
CA SER A 404 -14.79 -17.25 6.72
C SER A 404 -13.35 -17.06 6.21
N PHE A 405 -12.59 -16.10 6.77
CA PHE A 405 -11.17 -15.89 6.50
C PHE A 405 -10.24 -16.53 7.54
N LEU A 406 -10.74 -17.04 8.68
CA LEU A 406 -9.86 -17.66 9.68
C LEU A 406 -9.59 -19.13 9.39
N ASP A 407 -8.36 -19.56 9.60
CA ASP A 407 -7.98 -20.97 9.76
C ASP A 407 -7.80 -21.25 11.26
N LEU A 408 -8.80 -21.91 11.84
CA LEU A 408 -8.83 -22.28 13.26
C LEU A 408 -7.98 -23.53 13.54
N ASP A 409 -8.00 -24.49 12.60
CA ASP A 409 -7.37 -25.81 12.76
C ASP A 409 -5.88 -25.79 12.40
N GLY A 410 -5.44 -24.80 11.62
CA GLY A 410 -4.06 -24.67 11.13
C GLY A 410 -3.78 -25.53 9.89
N THR A 411 -4.83 -25.89 9.15
CA THR A 411 -4.77 -26.82 8.01
C THR A 411 -4.82 -26.12 6.64
N ALA A 412 -5.05 -24.81 6.59
CA ALA A 412 -5.16 -24.09 5.33
C ALA A 412 -3.79 -24.01 4.62
N PRO A 413 -3.75 -24.24 3.29
CA PRO A 413 -2.52 -24.12 2.52
C PRO A 413 -2.06 -22.66 2.49
N VAL A 414 -0.75 -22.46 2.66
CA VAL A 414 -0.09 -21.16 2.63
C VAL A 414 0.85 -21.13 1.42
N PRO A 415 0.92 -20.04 0.64
CA PRO A 415 1.91 -19.90 -0.43
C PRO A 415 3.33 -19.82 0.15
N ASP A 416 4.28 -20.47 -0.52
CA ASP A 416 5.69 -20.50 -0.11
C ASP A 416 6.44 -19.18 -0.41
N PHE A 417 5.88 -18.34 -1.29
CA PHE A 417 6.48 -17.09 -1.78
C PHE A 417 7.89 -17.28 -2.38
N ASN A 418 8.06 -18.26 -3.27
CA ASN A 418 9.37 -18.53 -3.89
C ASN A 418 9.79 -17.44 -4.90
N GLN A 419 11.07 -17.46 -5.27
CA GLN A 419 11.66 -16.60 -6.31
C GLN A 419 11.17 -16.98 -7.71
N GLY A 420 10.74 -15.99 -8.49
CA GLY A 420 10.22 -16.22 -9.85
C GLY A 420 8.76 -16.69 -9.86
N GLU A 421 8.05 -16.54 -8.74
CA GLU A 421 6.61 -16.81 -8.60
C GLU A 421 5.83 -15.51 -8.33
N VAL A 422 4.60 -15.45 -8.82
CA VAL A 422 3.64 -14.38 -8.52
C VAL A 422 2.57 -14.93 -7.58
N THR A 423 2.27 -14.22 -6.51
CA THR A 423 1.10 -14.47 -5.65
C THR A 423 0.13 -13.31 -5.80
N ILE A 424 -1.09 -13.57 -6.25
CA ILE A 424 -2.17 -12.59 -6.39
C ILE A 424 -3.14 -12.79 -5.23
N ILE A 425 -3.41 -11.77 -4.42
CA ILE A 425 -4.56 -11.79 -3.51
C ILE A 425 -5.73 -11.14 -4.25
N ASP A 426 -6.73 -11.94 -4.60
CA ASP A 426 -7.95 -11.47 -5.25
C ASP A 426 -9.12 -11.52 -4.27
N LEU A 427 -9.56 -10.33 -3.87
CA LEU A 427 -10.66 -10.11 -2.92
C LEU A 427 -11.92 -9.58 -3.62
N SER A 428 -12.06 -9.84 -4.92
CA SER A 428 -13.27 -9.55 -5.70
C SER A 428 -14.42 -10.45 -5.25
N ASP A 429 -15.21 -9.95 -4.31
CA ASP A 429 -16.25 -10.70 -3.60
C ASP A 429 -17.45 -9.79 -3.31
N PRO A 430 -18.69 -10.20 -3.62
CA PRO A 430 -19.88 -9.36 -3.46
C PRO A 430 -20.23 -9.07 -1.99
N PHE A 431 -19.58 -9.75 -1.04
CA PHE A 431 -19.76 -9.57 0.41
C PHE A 431 -18.58 -8.84 1.07
N LEU A 432 -17.52 -8.50 0.32
CA LEU A 432 -16.41 -7.69 0.82
C LEU A 432 -16.57 -6.22 0.45
N THR A 433 -16.28 -5.37 1.42
CA THR A 433 -16.22 -3.91 1.23
C THR A 433 -14.77 -3.50 0.92
N PRO A 434 -14.54 -2.42 0.14
CA PRO A 434 -13.19 -1.89 -0.13
C PRO A 434 -12.35 -1.69 1.14
N SER A 435 -12.97 -1.17 2.20
CA SER A 435 -12.33 -0.98 3.52
C SER A 435 -11.89 -2.30 4.15
N THR A 436 -12.72 -3.36 4.07
CA THR A 436 -12.35 -4.70 4.57
C THR A 436 -11.25 -5.33 3.70
N ALA A 437 -11.33 -5.20 2.38
CA ALA A 437 -10.31 -5.69 1.46
C ALA A 437 -8.93 -5.06 1.71
N CYS A 438 -8.86 -3.73 1.92
CA CYS A 438 -7.62 -3.04 2.29
C CYS A 438 -6.94 -3.61 3.55
N ILE A 439 -7.73 -3.97 4.57
CA ILE A 439 -7.20 -4.56 5.81
C ILE A 439 -6.69 -5.99 5.53
N LEU A 440 -7.45 -6.80 4.79
CA LEU A 440 -7.01 -8.14 4.40
C LEU A 440 -5.73 -8.11 3.53
N PHE A 441 -5.60 -7.14 2.60
CA PHE A 441 -4.36 -6.90 1.86
C PHE A 441 -3.20 -6.51 2.78
N LYS A 442 -3.42 -5.64 3.78
CA LYS A 442 -2.40 -5.29 4.79
C LYS A 442 -1.90 -6.52 5.56
N LEU A 443 -2.78 -7.47 5.87
CA LEU A 443 -2.42 -8.71 6.57
C LEU A 443 -1.67 -9.70 5.65
N GLY A 444 -2.12 -9.85 4.41
CA GLY A 444 -1.38 -10.62 3.40
C GLY A 444 0.01 -10.03 3.11
N LEU A 445 0.14 -8.69 3.15
CA LEU A 445 1.40 -7.99 3.04
C LEU A 445 2.34 -8.25 4.22
N GLU A 446 1.83 -8.26 5.45
CA GLU A 446 2.60 -8.62 6.64
C GLU A 446 3.18 -10.04 6.53
N GLN A 447 2.33 -11.00 6.16
CA GLN A 447 2.73 -12.39 5.95
C GLN A 447 3.78 -12.52 4.83
N PHE A 448 3.59 -11.81 3.71
CA PHE A 448 4.54 -11.81 2.61
C PHE A 448 5.90 -11.19 2.98
N LEU A 449 5.91 -10.05 3.68
CA LEU A 449 7.15 -9.39 4.08
C LEU A 449 7.95 -10.18 5.12
N GLN A 450 7.26 -10.97 5.97
CA GLN A 450 7.86 -11.90 6.93
C GLN A 450 8.42 -13.18 6.28
N SER A 451 8.07 -13.48 5.02
CA SER A 451 8.60 -14.67 4.31
C SER A 451 10.14 -14.59 4.10
N SER A 452 10.76 -15.75 3.91
CA SER A 452 12.19 -15.90 3.66
C SER A 452 12.65 -15.44 2.26
N ALA A 453 11.74 -14.98 1.39
CA ALA A 453 12.07 -14.50 0.05
C ALA A 453 13.08 -13.32 0.09
N PRO A 454 14.23 -13.39 -0.61
CA PRO A 454 15.28 -12.38 -0.48
C PRO A 454 14.95 -11.07 -1.22
N GLY A 455 14.45 -11.17 -2.46
CA GLY A 455 13.91 -10.06 -3.22
C GLY A 455 12.39 -10.11 -3.16
N LYS A 456 11.75 -9.02 -2.73
CA LYS A 456 10.29 -8.90 -2.64
C LYS A 456 9.79 -7.76 -3.54
N MET A 457 8.68 -7.97 -4.22
CA MET A 457 7.95 -6.95 -4.96
C MET A 457 6.47 -6.97 -4.56
N VAL A 458 5.88 -5.80 -4.38
CA VAL A 458 4.48 -5.59 -3.99
C VAL A 458 3.83 -4.71 -5.04
N VAL A 459 2.71 -5.16 -5.61
CA VAL A 459 1.97 -4.45 -6.66
C VAL A 459 0.57 -4.14 -6.16
N LEU A 460 0.23 -2.86 -6.14
CA LEU A 460 -1.14 -2.38 -5.99
C LEU A 460 -1.67 -2.12 -7.40
N ASP A 461 -2.51 -2.99 -7.95
CA ASP A 461 -3.05 -2.79 -9.29
C ASP A 461 -4.46 -2.20 -9.26
N GLU A 462 -4.74 -1.32 -10.22
CA GLU A 462 -5.97 -0.52 -10.32
C GLU A 462 -6.41 0.08 -8.98
N ALA A 463 -5.47 0.64 -8.20
CA ALA A 463 -5.62 0.90 -6.77
C ALA A 463 -6.84 1.76 -6.39
N HIS A 464 -7.26 2.72 -7.23
CA HIS A 464 -8.51 3.48 -7.09
C HIS A 464 -9.79 2.63 -6.86
N LYS A 465 -9.82 1.35 -7.26
CA LYS A 465 -10.94 0.44 -6.99
C LYS A 465 -11.14 0.12 -5.50
N TYR A 466 -10.09 0.23 -4.68
CA TYR A 466 -10.13 -0.14 -3.25
C TYR A 466 -9.51 0.88 -2.29
N MET A 467 -8.51 1.66 -2.73
CA MET A 467 -7.86 2.75 -1.98
C MET A 467 -8.74 4.01 -1.91
N LEU A 468 -10.00 3.85 -1.55
CA LEU A 468 -10.98 4.92 -1.36
C LEU A 468 -10.75 5.66 -0.04
N ASN A 469 -11.45 6.78 0.19
CA ASN A 469 -11.40 7.52 1.46
C ASN A 469 -12.11 6.75 2.60
N THR A 470 -11.49 5.67 3.08
CA THR A 470 -12.01 4.76 4.11
C THR A 470 -10.96 4.47 5.19
N SER A 471 -11.40 4.06 6.37
CA SER A 471 -10.53 3.70 7.49
C SER A 471 -9.55 2.57 7.14
N GLY A 472 -10.02 1.51 6.46
CA GLY A 472 -9.18 0.39 6.04
C GLY A 472 -8.13 0.79 4.99
N ALA A 473 -8.49 1.63 4.02
CA ALA A 473 -7.54 2.16 3.05
C ALA A 473 -6.45 3.01 3.72
N LYS A 474 -6.81 3.86 4.69
CA LYS A 474 -5.81 4.63 5.46
C LYS A 474 -4.82 3.70 6.18
N ILE A 475 -5.29 2.64 6.83
CA ILE A 475 -4.44 1.66 7.52
C ILE A 475 -3.45 0.99 6.54
N LEU A 476 -3.92 0.65 5.32
CA LEU A 476 -3.05 0.12 4.26
C LEU A 476 -2.03 1.16 3.76
N THR A 477 -2.44 2.43 3.55
CA THR A 477 -1.54 3.54 3.19
C THR A 477 -0.46 3.80 4.24
N ASP A 478 -0.82 3.85 5.53
CA ASP A 478 0.12 4.06 6.64
C ASP A 478 1.14 2.90 6.72
N TYR A 479 0.66 1.67 6.50
CA TYR A 479 1.53 0.49 6.45
C TYR A 479 2.48 0.52 5.24
N LEU A 480 1.97 0.79 4.04
CA LEU A 480 2.77 0.90 2.80
C LEU A 480 3.78 2.04 2.87
N THR A 481 3.41 3.17 3.46
CA THR A 481 4.31 4.30 3.76
C THR A 481 5.51 3.84 4.58
N ARG A 482 5.29 3.01 5.60
CA ARG A 482 6.38 2.42 6.41
C ARG A 482 7.22 1.43 5.60
N VAL A 483 6.61 0.60 4.75
CA VAL A 483 7.33 -0.33 3.86
C VAL A 483 8.23 0.42 2.89
N ILE A 484 7.71 1.42 2.18
CA ILE A 484 8.48 2.25 1.23
C ILE A 484 9.64 2.97 1.93
N ARG A 485 9.40 3.57 3.10
CA ARG A 485 10.45 4.22 3.91
C ARG A 485 11.55 3.25 4.38
N LEU A 486 11.21 1.97 4.59
CA LEU A 486 12.15 0.92 5.02
C LEU A 486 12.59 -0.01 3.88
N GLN A 487 12.24 0.29 2.62
CA GLN A 487 12.33 -0.66 1.51
C GLN A 487 13.76 -1.17 1.26
N ARG A 488 14.76 -0.32 1.53
CA ARG A 488 16.19 -0.65 1.43
C ARG A 488 16.66 -1.65 2.50
N HIS A 489 16.00 -1.71 3.65
CA HIS A 489 16.27 -2.70 4.71
C HIS A 489 15.47 -3.99 4.51
N GLN A 490 14.30 -3.91 3.86
CA GLN A 490 13.39 -5.04 3.62
C GLN A 490 13.58 -5.74 2.26
N GLY A 491 14.45 -5.21 1.38
CA GLY A 491 14.63 -5.74 0.02
C GLY A 491 13.41 -5.58 -0.88
N ALA A 492 12.48 -4.68 -0.50
CA ALA A 492 11.15 -4.56 -1.09
C ALA A 492 11.12 -3.56 -2.27
N ARG A 493 10.38 -3.90 -3.32
CA ARG A 493 9.98 -2.98 -4.39
C ARG A 493 8.47 -2.76 -4.30
N VAL A 494 7.99 -1.54 -4.50
CA VAL A 494 6.55 -1.24 -4.43
C VAL A 494 6.13 -0.56 -5.73
N VAL A 495 5.18 -1.15 -6.44
CA VAL A 495 4.59 -0.62 -7.68
C VAL A 495 3.13 -0.30 -7.41
N ILE A 496 2.71 0.91 -7.72
CA ILE A 496 1.33 1.39 -7.55
C ILE A 496 0.80 1.80 -8.92
N SER A 497 -0.21 1.08 -9.41
CA SER A 497 -0.91 1.31 -10.66
C SER A 497 -2.31 1.82 -10.35
N THR A 498 -2.70 2.98 -10.89
CA THR A 498 -4.03 3.57 -10.65
C THR A 498 -4.47 4.47 -11.79
N GLN A 499 -5.77 4.56 -12.05
CA GLN A 499 -6.30 5.54 -13.00
C GLN A 499 -6.26 6.96 -12.39
N GLU A 500 -6.68 7.08 -11.14
CA GLU A 500 -6.74 8.33 -10.40
C GLU A 500 -5.51 8.49 -9.49
N PRO A 501 -4.63 9.49 -9.68
CA PRO A 501 -3.49 9.71 -8.78
C PRO A 501 -3.89 10.37 -7.45
N THR A 502 -5.06 11.02 -7.39
CA THR A 502 -5.56 11.76 -6.23
C THR A 502 -5.83 10.90 -5.00
N ILE A 503 -6.03 9.59 -5.16
CA ILE A 503 -6.28 8.64 -4.08
C ILE A 503 -5.04 8.30 -3.21
N ALA A 504 -3.83 8.64 -3.66
CA ALA A 504 -2.59 8.14 -3.08
C ALA A 504 -1.46 9.18 -2.98
N THR A 505 -1.78 10.46 -2.77
CA THR A 505 -0.79 11.57 -2.75
C THR A 505 0.40 11.33 -1.81
N ASP A 506 0.14 10.76 -0.62
CA ASP A 506 1.18 10.50 0.38
C ASP A 506 2.17 9.40 -0.07
N LEU A 507 1.71 8.47 -0.92
CA LEU A 507 2.55 7.43 -1.51
C LEU A 507 3.32 7.97 -2.73
N ILE A 508 2.72 8.85 -3.54
CA ILE A 508 3.40 9.51 -4.68
C ILE A 508 4.65 10.25 -4.19
N ALA A 509 4.55 10.96 -3.07
CA ALA A 509 5.67 11.68 -2.44
C ALA A 509 6.90 10.80 -2.09
N LEU A 510 6.71 9.48 -1.99
CA LEU A 510 7.74 8.51 -1.62
C LEU A 510 8.21 7.67 -2.83
N CYS A 511 7.67 7.91 -4.03
CA CYS A 511 8.00 7.15 -5.23
C CYS A 511 9.27 7.67 -5.90
N SER A 512 10.23 6.75 -6.12
CA SER A 512 11.48 7.02 -6.84
C SER A 512 11.33 7.11 -8.35
N VAL A 513 10.24 6.60 -8.90
CA VAL A 513 9.85 6.64 -10.31
C VAL A 513 8.37 7.00 -10.38
N ILE A 514 7.99 7.96 -11.21
CA ILE A 514 6.59 8.28 -11.54
C ILE A 514 6.45 8.14 -13.06
N ILE A 515 5.48 7.36 -13.51
CA ILE A 515 5.17 7.07 -14.91
C ILE A 515 3.76 7.60 -15.22
N MET A 516 3.67 8.53 -16.15
CA MET A 516 2.46 9.23 -16.56
C MET A 516 2.14 8.87 -18.00
N HIS A 517 1.24 7.89 -18.19
CA HIS A 517 0.62 7.62 -19.48
C HIS A 517 -0.49 8.65 -19.79
N ARG A 518 -1.06 8.60 -21.00
CA ARG A 518 -2.16 9.48 -21.43
C ARG A 518 -3.25 9.66 -20.37
N PHE A 519 -3.58 10.92 -20.08
CA PHE A 519 -4.79 11.37 -19.39
C PHE A 519 -5.11 12.84 -19.72
N THR A 520 -6.33 13.29 -19.43
CA THR A 520 -6.84 14.64 -19.79
C THR A 520 -7.27 15.47 -18.58
N SER A 521 -7.07 14.98 -17.36
CA SER A 521 -7.52 15.64 -16.12
C SER A 521 -6.44 16.60 -15.57
N PRO A 522 -6.67 17.93 -15.56
CA PRO A 522 -5.72 18.88 -14.97
C PRO A 522 -5.59 18.69 -13.46
N THR A 523 -6.65 18.22 -12.78
CA THR A 523 -6.64 17.89 -11.35
C THR A 523 -5.69 16.73 -11.03
N TRP A 524 -5.59 15.75 -11.92
CA TRP A 524 -4.66 14.62 -11.77
C TRP A 524 -3.22 15.07 -11.94
N TYR A 525 -2.93 15.89 -12.95
CA TYR A 525 -1.60 16.51 -13.10
C TYR A 525 -1.25 17.43 -11.92
N ALA A 526 -2.19 18.25 -11.43
CA ALA A 526 -1.96 19.12 -10.27
C ALA A 526 -1.66 18.34 -8.97
N ALA A 527 -2.15 17.10 -8.84
CA ALA A 527 -1.77 16.21 -7.74
C ALA A 527 -0.34 15.68 -7.90
N LEU A 528 0.05 15.28 -9.12
CA LEU A 528 1.39 14.78 -9.45
C LEU A 528 2.46 15.89 -9.36
N LYS A 529 2.15 17.09 -9.86
CA LYS A 529 3.03 18.27 -9.88
C LYS A 529 3.58 18.63 -8.49
N LYS A 530 2.82 18.42 -7.42
CA LYS A 530 3.28 18.64 -6.04
C LYS A 530 4.54 17.83 -5.65
N HIS A 531 4.84 16.78 -6.43
CA HIS A 531 5.94 15.84 -6.20
C HIS A 531 6.95 15.80 -7.37
N ILE A 532 6.70 16.57 -8.44
CA ILE A 532 7.52 16.64 -9.65
C ILE A 532 8.11 18.05 -9.74
N ASN A 533 9.44 18.17 -9.61
CA ASN A 533 10.15 19.45 -9.74
C ASN A 533 10.68 19.61 -11.17
N ALA A 534 9.78 19.57 -12.16
CA ALA A 534 10.12 19.78 -13.57
C ALA A 534 10.31 21.28 -13.86
N VAL A 535 11.23 21.58 -14.79
CA VAL A 535 11.55 22.97 -15.20
C VAL A 535 10.69 23.44 -16.40
N GLU A 536 9.96 22.52 -17.02
CA GLU A 536 9.08 22.78 -18.17
C GLU A 536 7.75 23.47 -17.77
N ASP A 537 7.10 24.11 -18.75
CA ASP A 537 5.79 24.74 -18.59
C ASP A 537 4.64 23.71 -18.49
N ASP A 538 3.71 23.94 -17.56
CA ASP A 538 2.58 23.04 -17.26
C ASP A 538 1.70 22.77 -18.48
N TRP A 539 1.46 23.81 -19.28
CA TRP A 539 0.60 23.70 -20.47
C TRP A 539 1.22 22.74 -21.49
N ASN A 540 2.52 22.86 -21.73
CA ASN A 540 3.25 22.01 -22.65
C ASN A 540 3.33 20.56 -22.14
N ILE A 541 3.57 20.36 -20.84
CA ILE A 541 3.52 19.01 -20.23
C ILE A 541 2.14 18.38 -20.40
N MET A 542 1.05 19.11 -20.10
CA MET A 542 -0.31 18.60 -20.28
C MET A 542 -0.61 18.25 -21.74
N GLN A 543 -0.26 19.13 -22.68
CA GLN A 543 -0.48 18.90 -24.11
C GLN A 543 0.29 17.65 -24.61
N ARG A 544 1.51 17.40 -24.09
CA ARG A 544 2.28 16.17 -24.37
C ARG A 544 1.56 14.93 -23.79
N ILE A 545 1.10 14.99 -22.54
CA ILE A 545 0.39 13.88 -21.89
C ILE A 545 -0.91 13.53 -22.63
N GLU A 546 -1.67 14.52 -23.07
CA GLU A 546 -2.92 14.30 -23.81
C GLU A 546 -2.69 13.67 -25.20
N ALA A 547 -1.57 13.99 -25.84
CA ALA A 547 -1.22 13.52 -27.18
C ALA A 547 -0.61 12.11 -27.25
N PHE A 548 -0.27 11.49 -26.12
CA PHE A 548 0.43 10.20 -26.12
C PHE A 548 -0.36 9.04 -26.73
N ASP A 549 0.33 8.20 -27.50
CA ASP A 549 -0.20 6.92 -27.95
C ASP A 549 -0.19 5.86 -26.82
N THR A 550 -0.92 4.76 -27.03
CA THR A 550 -0.98 3.68 -26.03
C THR A 550 0.39 3.01 -25.90
N GLY A 551 0.96 3.05 -24.69
CA GLY A 551 2.32 2.57 -24.42
C GLY A 551 3.35 3.69 -24.24
N GLU A 552 3.06 4.91 -24.68
CA GLU A 552 3.90 6.09 -24.41
C GLU A 552 3.63 6.66 -23.01
N ALA A 553 4.66 7.23 -22.38
CA ALA A 553 4.58 7.89 -21.09
C ALA A 553 5.63 9.00 -20.89
N LEU A 554 5.36 9.93 -19.97
CA LEU A 554 6.41 10.69 -19.29
C LEU A 554 6.88 9.95 -18.04
N VAL A 555 8.19 9.78 -17.90
CA VAL A 555 8.83 9.20 -16.73
C VAL A 555 9.61 10.28 -15.99
N TYR A 556 9.25 10.51 -14.73
CA TYR A 556 10.02 11.31 -13.78
C TYR A 556 10.78 10.38 -12.83
N SER A 557 12.10 10.46 -12.84
CA SER A 557 12.93 9.80 -11.82
C SER A 557 14.22 10.61 -11.60
N PRO A 558 14.29 11.46 -10.57
CA PRO A 558 15.42 12.39 -10.39
C PRO A 558 16.75 11.70 -10.06
N ASN A 559 16.72 10.39 -9.74
CA ASN A 559 17.91 9.58 -9.49
C ASN A 559 18.27 8.65 -10.66
N ALA A 560 17.57 8.73 -11.80
CA ALA A 560 17.98 8.03 -13.02
C ALA A 560 19.33 8.56 -13.53
N VAL A 561 20.14 7.68 -14.11
CA VAL A 561 21.45 8.04 -14.69
C VAL A 561 21.40 7.77 -16.20
N LEU A 562 21.48 8.84 -16.99
CA LEU A 562 21.29 8.82 -18.44
C LEU A 562 22.62 8.79 -19.21
N GLY A 563 23.74 9.05 -18.53
CA GLY A 563 25.05 9.10 -19.17
C GLY A 563 26.11 9.69 -18.24
N ARG A 564 27.25 10.04 -18.81
CA ARG A 564 28.36 10.70 -18.12
C ARG A 564 28.88 11.84 -18.99
N HIS A 565 29.15 12.98 -18.36
CA HIS A 565 29.82 14.11 -19.00
C HIS A 565 31.32 13.82 -19.19
N GLU A 566 31.99 14.58 -20.05
CA GLU A 566 33.44 14.46 -20.31
C GLU A 566 34.30 14.66 -19.05
N ASP A 567 33.81 15.45 -18.08
CA ASP A 567 34.46 15.69 -16.78
C ASP A 567 34.33 14.50 -15.80
N GLY A 568 33.65 13.43 -16.20
CA GLY A 568 33.39 12.24 -15.40
C GLY A 568 32.16 12.31 -14.48
N SER A 569 31.44 13.43 -14.45
CA SER A 569 30.21 13.60 -13.67
C SER A 569 29.01 12.92 -14.34
N LEU A 570 28.00 12.53 -13.55
CA LEU A 570 26.83 11.79 -14.06
C LEU A 570 25.75 12.71 -14.61
N ILE A 571 25.32 12.45 -15.84
CA ILE A 571 24.10 13.01 -16.40
C ILE A 571 22.92 12.34 -15.68
N LYS A 572 22.18 13.11 -14.88
CA LYS A 572 20.99 12.64 -14.15
C LYS A 572 19.72 13.27 -14.71
N ALA A 573 18.61 12.54 -14.64
CA ALA A 573 17.29 13.08 -14.98
C ALA A 573 16.70 14.02 -13.90
N THR A 574 17.54 14.71 -13.12
CA THR A 574 17.10 15.61 -12.05
C THR A 574 16.34 16.80 -12.65
N GLY A 575 15.02 16.86 -12.46
CA GLY A 575 14.17 17.92 -13.00
C GLY A 575 13.82 17.79 -14.49
N LYS A 576 14.24 16.71 -15.16
CA LYS A 576 13.86 16.36 -16.54
C LYS A 576 12.66 15.40 -16.52
N LEU A 577 11.73 15.57 -17.46
CA LEU A 577 10.70 14.58 -17.79
C LEU A 577 11.15 13.82 -19.04
N MET A 578 11.30 12.50 -18.92
CA MET A 578 11.75 11.65 -20.02
C MET A 578 10.53 11.13 -20.78
N ARG A 579 10.44 11.34 -22.10
CA ARG A 579 9.44 10.63 -22.91
C ARG A 579 9.97 9.21 -23.15
N VAL A 580 9.15 8.21 -22.83
CA VAL A 580 9.50 6.80 -22.94
C VAL A 580 8.39 6.07 -23.68
N ASN A 581 8.75 5.32 -24.71
CA ASN A 581 7.89 4.34 -25.37
C ASN A 581 8.16 2.98 -24.73
N VAL A 582 7.17 2.43 -24.01
CA VAL A 582 7.34 1.21 -23.20
C VAL A 582 7.38 -0.02 -24.11
N ARG A 583 8.38 -0.88 -23.91
CA ARG A 583 8.61 -2.06 -24.77
C ARG A 583 7.39 -2.99 -24.86
N ASN A 584 7.34 -3.80 -25.91
CA ASN A 584 6.41 -4.92 -26.04
C ASN A 584 6.65 -5.98 -24.95
N ARG A 585 5.59 -6.71 -24.58
CA ARG A 585 5.62 -7.81 -23.61
C ARG A 585 6.19 -9.10 -24.20
N VAL A 586 6.76 -9.95 -23.33
CA VAL A 586 7.18 -11.32 -23.67
C VAL A 586 6.19 -12.39 -23.18
N THR A 587 5.28 -12.00 -22.27
CA THR A 587 4.12 -12.80 -21.85
C THR A 587 2.85 -12.35 -22.56
N LEU A 588 1.80 -13.16 -22.50
CA LEU A 588 0.49 -12.86 -23.08
C LEU A 588 -0.08 -11.56 -22.47
N ASP A 589 -0.62 -10.66 -23.32
CA ASP A 589 -1.22 -9.42 -22.83
C ASP A 589 -2.73 -9.55 -22.59
N GLY A 590 -3.11 -9.64 -21.31
CA GLY A 590 -4.51 -9.60 -20.88
C GLY A 590 -5.12 -8.19 -20.87
N GLY A 591 -4.30 -7.13 -21.01
CA GLY A 591 -4.76 -5.74 -21.05
C GLY A 591 -5.16 -5.25 -22.45
N ALA A 592 -4.95 -6.06 -23.48
CA ALA A 592 -5.23 -5.70 -24.87
C ALA A 592 -6.74 -5.47 -25.10
N SER A 593 -7.09 -4.34 -25.70
CA SER A 593 -8.48 -4.00 -26.04
C SER A 593 -9.09 -5.03 -26.98
N ILE A 594 -10.23 -5.59 -26.60
CA ILE A 594 -11.02 -6.46 -27.48
C ILE A 594 -11.66 -5.57 -28.56
N MET A 595 -11.11 -5.64 -29.78
CA MET A 595 -11.65 -4.96 -30.95
C MET A 595 -12.85 -5.75 -31.51
N ALA A 596 -13.80 -5.04 -32.12
CA ALA A 596 -15.04 -5.63 -32.61
C ALA A 596 -14.93 -6.34 -33.99
N VAL A 597 -13.74 -6.33 -34.59
CA VAL A 597 -13.46 -6.78 -35.98
C VAL A 597 -12.10 -7.47 -36.03
#